data_AF-A0A139X6D6-F1
#
_entry.id   AF-A0A139X6D6-F1
#
_cell.length_a   1.000
_cell.length_b   1.000
_cell.length_c   1.000
_cell.angle_alpha   90.00
_cell.angle_beta   90.00
_cell.angle_gamma   90.00
#
_symmetry.space_group_name_H-M   'P 1'
#
loop_
_entity.id
_entity.type
_entity.pdbx_description
1 polymer ?
#
loop_
_entity_poly.entity_id
_entity_poly.type
_entity_poly.pdbx_seq_one_letter_code
_entity_poly.pdbx_strand_id
1 'polypeptide(L)' 'MTQIIVGENEGIESALRRFKREVSKAGILPDLKKNRHFETPLEKNKRKAQAVARSKRYKRRMRT' A
#
# COMPACT_ATOMS: atom_id res chain seq x y z
N MET A 1 -3.28 -7.56 8.93
CA MET A 1 -4.22 -8.52 8.32
C MET A 1 -5.49 -7.75 7.96
N THR A 2 -6.06 -7.95 6.77
CA THR A 2 -7.28 -7.26 6.33
C THR A 2 -8.37 -8.29 6.15
N GLN A 3 -9.44 -8.20 6.94
CA GLN A 3 -10.61 -9.07 6.83
C GLN A 3 -11.76 -8.29 6.21
N ILE A 4 -12.49 -8.93 5.29
CA ILE A 4 -13.67 -8.35 4.65
C ILE A 4 -14.79 -9.37 4.73
N ILE A 5 -15.85 -8.96 5.40
CA ILE A 5 -17.09 -9.72 5.49
C ILE A 5 -18.00 -9.19 4.37
N VAL A 6 -18.47 -10.11 3.54
CA VAL A 6 -19.36 -9.85 2.40
C VAL A 6 -20.80 -9.91 2.91
N GLY A 7 -21.63 -8.94 2.50
CA GLY A 7 -23.06 -8.93 2.86
C GLY A 7 -23.89 -9.84 1.96
N GLU A 8 -25.09 -10.22 2.43
CA GLU A 8 -25.97 -11.19 1.74
C GLU A 8 -26.38 -10.77 0.31
N ASN A 9 -26.43 -9.47 0.01
CA ASN A 9 -26.79 -8.92 -1.30
C ASN A 9 -25.67 -8.08 -1.95
N GLU A 10 -24.41 -8.35 -1.60
CA GLU A 10 -23.28 -7.62 -2.20
C GLU A 10 -22.80 -8.29 -3.49
N GLY A 11 -22.74 -7.51 -4.57
CA GLY A 11 -22.09 -7.94 -5.81
C GLY A 11 -20.59 -8.19 -5.61
N ILE A 12 -20.07 -9.28 -6.17
CA ILE A 12 -18.68 -9.73 -6.04
C ILE A 12 -17.67 -8.61 -6.36
N GLU A 13 -17.94 -7.80 -7.39
CA GLU A 13 -17.07 -6.69 -7.78
C GLU A 13 -16.92 -5.61 -6.69
N SER A 14 -18.00 -5.32 -5.95
CA SER A 14 -17.97 -4.40 -4.82
C SER A 14 -17.06 -4.92 -3.71
N ALA A 15 -17.22 -6.21 -3.36
CA ALA A 15 -16.40 -6.84 -2.34
C ALA A 15 -14.91 -6.83 -2.73
N LEU A 16 -14.59 -7.13 -3.99
CA LEU A 16 -13.22 -7.08 -4.52
C LEU A 16 -12.63 -5.67 -4.51
N ARG A 17 -13.44 -4.65 -4.83
CA ARG A 17 -13.00 -3.25 -4.77
C ARG A 17 -12.67 -2.83 -3.34
N ARG A 18 -13.51 -3.20 -2.36
CA ARG A 18 -13.24 -2.97 -0.93
C ARG A 18 -11.97 -3.69 -0.50
N PHE A 19 -11.80 -4.94 -0.90
CA PHE A 19 -10.59 -5.74 -0.66
C PHE A 19 -9.33 -5.06 -1.16
N LYS A 20 -9.30 -4.67 -2.42
CA LYS A 20 -8.14 -3.99 -3.00
C LYS A 20 -7.82 -2.69 -2.26
N ARG A 21 -8.85 -1.93 -1.82
CA ARG A 21 -8.67 -0.68 -1.06
C ARG A 21 -8.08 -0.94 0.32
N GLU A 22 -8.64 -1.88 1.08
CA GLU A 22 -8.16 -2.19 2.44
C GLU A 22 -6.76 -2.82 2.42
N VAL A 23 -6.46 -3.70 1.46
CA VAL A 23 -5.10 -4.27 1.27
C VAL A 23 -4.08 -3.18 0.96
N SER A 24 -4.45 -2.24 0.07
CA SER A 24 -3.59 -1.10 -0.27
C SER A 24 -3.38 -0.16 0.92
N LYS A 25 -4.45 0.12 1.67
CA LYS A 25 -4.43 0.97 2.88
C LYS A 25 -3.57 0.35 3.99
N ALA A 26 -3.68 -0.96 4.18
CA ALA A 26 -2.89 -1.70 5.17
C ALA A 26 -1.41 -1.84 4.79
N GLY A 27 -0.99 -1.48 3.58
CA GLY A 27 0.41 -1.51 3.18
C GLY A 27 0.99 -2.93 3.08
N ILE A 28 0.16 -3.96 2.91
CA ILE A 28 0.61 -5.36 2.92
C ILE A 28 1.58 -5.64 1.76
N LEU A 29 1.29 -5.12 0.56
CA LEU A 29 2.13 -5.33 -0.63
C LEU A 29 3.53 -4.69 -0.53
N PRO A 30 3.69 -3.41 -0.13
CA PRO A 30 5.03 -2.84 0.07
C PRO A 30 5.79 -3.52 1.21
N ASP A 31 5.09 -4.02 2.23
CA ASP A 31 5.70 -4.77 3.33
C ASP A 31 6.20 -6.14 2.89
N LEU A 32 5.42 -6.83 2.06
CA LEU A 32 5.86 -8.06 1.45
C LEU A 32 7.08 -7.79 0.55
N LYS A 33 7.06 -6.74 -0.27
CA LYS A 33 8.17 -6.41 -1.19
C LYS A 33 9.49 -6.10 -0.47
N LYS A 34 9.47 -5.32 0.62
CA LYS A 34 10.69 -4.97 1.39
C LYS A 34 11.26 -6.16 2.16
N ASN A 35 10.45 -7.18 2.45
CA ASN A 35 10.85 -8.36 3.22
C ASN A 35 11.22 -9.56 2.33
N ARG A 36 11.09 -9.48 0.99
CA ARG A 36 11.43 -10.58 0.06
C ARG A 36 12.90 -10.97 0.09
N HIS A 37 13.77 -10.04 0.43
CA HIS A 37 15.20 -10.23 0.54
C HIS A 37 15.74 -9.33 1.64
N PHE A 38 16.94 -9.66 2.12
CA PHE A 38 17.66 -8.79 3.05
C PHE A 38 18.05 -7.48 2.35
N GLU A 39 17.77 -6.36 3.02
CA GLU A 39 18.28 -5.03 2.64
C GLU A 39 19.39 -4.63 3.61
N THR A 40 20.53 -4.19 3.07
CA THR A 40 21.58 -3.54 3.86
C THR A 40 21.08 -2.24 4.49
N PRO A 41 21.73 -1.72 5.54
CA PRO A 41 21.35 -0.45 6.16
C PRO A 41 21.26 0.73 5.16
N LEU A 42 22.18 0.77 4.19
CA LEU A 42 22.20 1.80 3.15
C LEU A 42 21.01 1.70 2.20
N GLU A 43 20.67 0.49 1.76
CA GLU A 43 19.51 0.24 0.89
C GLU A 43 18.20 0.58 1.60
N LYS A 44 18.09 0.23 2.89
CA LYS A 44 16.95 0.59 3.73
C LYS A 44 16.79 2.12 3.84
N ASN A 45 17.90 2.85 4.01
CA ASN A 45 17.90 4.31 4.05
C ASN A 45 17.49 4.92 2.69
N LYS A 46 18.05 4.40 1.59
CA LYS A 46 17.71 4.83 0.23
C LYS A 46 16.23 4.61 -0.08
N ARG A 47 15.66 3.45 0.28
CA ARG A 47 14.24 3.14 0.09
C ARG A 47 13.34 4.09 0.88
N LYS A 48 13.67 4.37 2.15
CA LYS A 48 12.92 5.33 2.99
C LYS A 48 12.93 6.73 2.38
N ALA A 49 14.09 7.22 1.97
CA ALA A 49 14.22 8.55 1.35
C ALA A 49 13.37 8.67 0.07
N GLN A 50 13.42 7.66 -0.80
CA GLN A 50 12.60 7.63 -2.02
C GLN A 50 11.10 7.58 -1.72
N ALA A 51 10.67 6.82 -0.70
CA ALA A 51 9.26 6.77 -0.30
C ALA A 51 8.74 8.14 0.15
N VAL A 52 9.53 8.87 0.95
CA VAL A 52 9.21 10.24 1.38
C VAL A 52 9.15 11.20 0.18
N ALA A 53 10.13 11.13 -0.71
CA ALA A 53 10.16 11.97 -1.92
C ALA A 53 8.93 11.75 -2.81
N ARG A 54 8.52 10.50 -3.03
CA ARG A 54 7.29 10.16 -3.77
C ARG A 54 6.03 10.73 -3.10
N SER A 55 5.91 10.60 -1.78
CA SER A 55 4.78 11.15 -1.03
C SER A 55 4.70 12.68 -1.15
N LYS A 56 5.85 13.37 -1.02
CA LYS A 56 5.92 14.83 -1.21
C LYS A 56 5.52 15.26 -2.62
N ARG A 57 6.01 14.56 -3.66
CA ARG A 57 5.65 14.84 -5.06
C ARG A 57 4.15 14.67 -5.32
N TYR A 58 3.55 13.60 -4.78
CA TYR A 58 2.12 13.36 -4.89
C TYR A 58 1.31 14.48 -4.22
N LYS A 59 1.67 14.88 -3.00
CA LYS A 59 1.02 16.00 -2.29
C LYS A 59 1.13 17.32 -3.04
N ARG A 60 2.28 17.60 -3.67
CA ARG A 60 2.46 18.82 -4.47
C ARG A 60 1.54 18.83 -5.70
N ARG A 61 1.45 17.71 -6.43
CA ARG A 61 0.59 17.58 -7.61
C ARG A 61 -0.91 17.70 -7.29
N MET A 62 -1.33 17.35 -6.07
CA MET A 62 -2.72 17.49 -5.63
C MET A 62 -3.07 18.90 -5.13
N ARG A 63 -2.07 19.78 -4.94
CA ARG A 63 -2.27 21.17 -4.49
C ARG A 63 -2.32 22.18 -5.64
N THR A 64 -1.94 21.74 -6.84
CA THR A 64 -2.08 22.46 -8.11
C THR A 64 -3.30 21.96 -8.83
#